data_AF-A0A959QU88-F1
#
_entry.id   AF-A0A959QU88-F1
#
_cell.length_a   1.000
_cell.length_b   1.000
_cell.length_c   1.000
_cell.angle_alpha   90.00
_cell.angle_beta   90.00
_cell.angle_gamma   90.00
#
_symmetry.space_group_name_H-M   'P 1'
#
loop_
_entity.id
_entity.type
_entity.pdbx_description
1 polymer ?
#
loop_
_entity_poly.entity_id
_entity_poly.type
_entity_poly.pdbx_seq_one_letter_code
_entity_poly.pdbx_strand_id
1 'polypeptide(L)'
;MIFDPDNRVVQLCAEGIITEGTGDMARAREYYQQAWDIAGDYFERFTAAHYLARNLDDTQEELKWNDLSLLYALKIEDPGIKGALSSLYLNIGKSYEKLHDIAAATTNYQLAAEYTRHLPDDGYGKMIQGG
;
A
#
# COMPACT_ATOMS: atom_id res chain seq x y z
N MET A 1 15.55 4.49 0.49
CA MET A 1 14.94 4.16 -0.82
C MET A 1 15.53 5.03 -1.91
N ILE A 2 16.39 4.45 -2.75
CA ILE A 2 16.83 5.07 -3.99
C ILE A 2 15.67 4.91 -4.97
N PHE A 3 15.07 6.01 -5.40
CA PHE A 3 14.07 5.98 -6.47
C PHE A 3 14.78 5.64 -7.77
N ASP A 4 14.54 4.44 -8.28
CA ASP A 4 15.01 4.03 -9.60
C ASP A 4 13.94 4.41 -10.64
N PRO A 5 14.15 5.47 -11.43
CA PRO A 5 13.18 5.91 -12.43
C PRO A 5 13.00 4.88 -13.56
N ASP A 6 13.92 3.94 -13.73
CA ASP A 6 13.86 2.89 -14.74
C ASP A 6 13.15 1.62 -14.23
N ASN A 7 12.75 1.59 -12.96
CA ASN A 7 11.99 0.46 -12.41
C ASN A 7 10.60 0.39 -13.08
N ARG A 8 10.41 -0.65 -13.90
CA ARG A 8 9.19 -0.83 -14.68
C ARG A 8 7.94 -1.02 -13.83
N VAL A 9 8.05 -1.66 -12.66
CA VAL A 9 6.94 -1.82 -11.70
C VAL A 9 6.50 -0.46 -11.18
N VAL A 10 7.45 0.38 -10.77
CA VAL A 10 7.17 1.75 -10.30
C VAL A 10 6.52 2.59 -11.40
N GLN A 11 7.01 2.50 -12.65
CA GLN A 11 6.41 3.20 -13.79
C GLN A 11 4.96 2.76 -14.04
N LEU A 12 4.68 1.45 -14.02
CA LEU A 12 3.31 0.94 -14.19
C LEU A 12 2.40 1.41 -13.06
N CYS A 13 2.87 1.41 -11.82
CA CYS A 13 2.12 1.99 -10.70
C CYS A 13 1.87 3.49 -10.89
N ALA A 14 2.84 4.26 -11.38
CA ALA A 14 2.67 5.68 -11.66
C ALA A 14 1.61 5.93 -12.76
N GLU A 15 1.63 5.17 -13.85
CA GLU A 15 0.60 5.21 -14.90
C GLU A 15 -0.79 4.88 -14.35
N GLY A 16 -0.88 3.87 -13.46
CA GLY A 16 -2.11 3.53 -12.76
C GLY A 16 -2.64 4.68 -11.90
N ILE A 17 -1.78 5.36 -11.13
CA ILE A 17 -2.16 6.52 -10.29
C ILE A 17 -2.69 7.67 -11.16
N ILE A 18 -2.01 7.99 -12.26
CA ILE A 18 -2.45 9.04 -13.18
C ILE A 18 -3.83 8.68 -13.75
N THR A 19 -3.99 7.43 -14.16
CA THR A 19 -5.25 6.92 -14.72
C THR A 19 -6.39 6.94 -13.69
N GLU A 20 -6.14 6.54 -12.43
CA GLU A 20 -7.10 6.71 -11.32
C GLU A 20 -7.52 8.17 -11.16
N GLY A 21 -6.56 9.10 -11.24
CA GLY A 21 -6.82 10.54 -11.13
C GLY A 21 -7.76 11.08 -12.21
N THR A 22 -7.87 10.39 -13.36
CA THR A 22 -8.82 10.71 -14.43
C THR A 22 -10.19 10.03 -14.27
N GLY A 23 -10.34 9.15 -13.27
CA GLY A 23 -11.57 8.41 -12.96
C GLY A 23 -11.67 7.02 -13.59
N ASP A 24 -10.68 6.59 -14.39
CA ASP A 24 -10.71 5.26 -15.03
C ASP A 24 -10.08 4.19 -14.14
N MET A 25 -10.85 3.75 -13.14
CA MET A 25 -10.42 2.73 -12.17
C MET A 25 -10.13 1.37 -12.83
N ALA A 26 -10.89 1.00 -13.86
CA ALA A 26 -10.71 -0.27 -14.55
C ALA A 26 -9.35 -0.32 -15.27
N ARG A 27 -8.99 0.74 -15.99
CA ARG A 27 -7.70 0.83 -16.67
C ARG A 27 -6.55 0.96 -15.68
N ALA A 28 -6.73 1.67 -14.57
CA ALA A 28 -5.73 1.72 -13.51
C ALA A 28 -5.39 0.32 -12.95
N ARG A 29 -6.40 -0.52 -12.70
CA ARG A 29 -6.17 -1.92 -12.28
C ARG A 29 -5.33 -2.72 -13.25
N GLU A 30 -5.53 -2.53 -14.55
CA GLU A 30 -4.74 -3.24 -15.56
C GLU A 30 -3.25 -2.90 -15.44
N TYR A 31 -2.89 -1.65 -15.12
CA TYR A 31 -1.50 -1.27 -14.89
C TYR A 31 -0.95 -1.89 -13.62
N TYR A 32 -1.69 -1.87 -12.52
CA TYR A 32 -1.24 -2.47 -11.27
C TYR A 32 -1.11 -3.99 -11.35
N GLN A 33 -2.00 -4.66 -12.10
CA GLN A 33 -1.91 -6.09 -12.36
C GLN A 33 -0.64 -6.42 -13.16
N GLN A 34 -0.35 -5.66 -14.22
CA GLN A 34 0.90 -5.81 -14.97
C GLN A 34 2.12 -5.58 -14.09
N ALA A 35 2.07 -4.60 -13.17
CA ALA A 35 3.14 -4.32 -12.23
C ALA A 35 3.38 -5.53 -11.30
N TRP A 36 2.32 -6.16 -10.82
CA TRP A 36 2.39 -7.37 -10.01
C TRP A 36 2.96 -8.56 -10.78
N ASP A 37 2.52 -8.75 -12.03
CA ASP A 37 2.90 -9.90 -12.85
C ASP A 37 4.41 -9.91 -13.16
N ILE A 38 5.05 -8.72 -13.24
CA ILE A 38 6.49 -8.60 -13.51
C ILE A 38 7.35 -8.40 -12.26
N ALA A 39 6.74 -8.22 -11.08
CA ALA A 39 7.47 -7.91 -9.85
C ALA A 39 8.43 -9.04 -9.45
N GLY A 40 9.72 -8.71 -9.39
CA GLY A 40 10.81 -9.62 -9.08
C GLY A 40 11.15 -9.65 -7.60
N ASP A 41 11.44 -8.47 -7.04
CA ASP A 41 11.92 -8.34 -5.66
C ASP A 41 10.84 -7.98 -4.63
N TYR A 42 11.20 -7.88 -3.36
CA TYR A 42 10.26 -7.56 -2.29
C TYR A 42 9.73 -6.13 -2.35
N PHE A 43 10.52 -5.17 -2.82
CA PHE A 43 10.08 -3.78 -2.96
C PHE A 43 9.03 -3.64 -4.07
N GLU A 44 9.29 -4.27 -5.21
CA GLU A 44 8.37 -4.31 -6.34
C GLU A 44 7.06 -5.01 -5.97
N ARG A 45 7.13 -6.17 -5.31
CA ARG A 45 5.95 -6.92 -4.87
C ARG A 45 5.13 -6.16 -3.84
N PHE A 46 5.78 -5.52 -2.86
CA PHE A 46 5.13 -4.64 -1.90
C PHE A 46 4.37 -3.52 -2.61
N THR A 47 5.05 -2.85 -3.54
CA THR A 47 4.53 -1.67 -4.26
C THR A 47 3.34 -2.04 -5.14
N ALA A 48 3.47 -3.08 -5.97
CA ALA A 48 2.39 -3.53 -6.84
C ALA A 48 1.15 -3.98 -6.04
N ALA A 49 1.36 -4.76 -4.97
CA ALA A 49 0.27 -5.21 -4.10
C ALA A 49 -0.46 -4.04 -3.41
N HIS A 50 0.28 -3.02 -2.96
CA HIS A 50 -0.30 -1.82 -2.35
C HIS A 50 -1.27 -1.10 -3.29
N TYR A 51 -0.85 -0.90 -4.55
CA TYR A 51 -1.66 -0.21 -5.54
C TYR A 51 -2.82 -1.06 -6.08
N LEU A 52 -2.68 -2.38 -6.14
CA LEU A 52 -3.81 -3.27 -6.43
C LEU A 52 -4.88 -3.16 -5.35
N ALA A 53 -4.51 -3.22 -4.06
CA ALA A 53 -5.45 -3.21 -2.95
C ALA A 53 -6.39 -2.00 -2.99
N ARG A 54 -5.87 -0.79 -3.20
CA ARG A 54 -6.66 0.47 -3.19
C ARG A 54 -7.68 0.61 -4.33
N ASN A 55 -7.61 -0.26 -5.34
CA ASN A 55 -8.48 -0.19 -6.52
C ASN A 55 -9.51 -1.34 -6.57
N LEU A 56 -9.69 -2.10 -5.49
CA LEU A 56 -10.64 -3.21 -5.44
C LEU A 56 -11.91 -2.80 -4.71
N ASP A 57 -13.06 -3.14 -5.29
CA ASP A 57 -14.37 -2.88 -4.68
C ASP A 57 -14.73 -3.93 -3.62
N ASP A 58 -14.21 -5.16 -3.77
CA ASP A 58 -14.41 -6.23 -2.79
C ASP A 58 -13.43 -6.07 -1.61
N THR A 59 -13.98 -5.92 -0.41
CA THR A 59 -13.18 -5.68 0.79
C THR A 59 -12.32 -6.88 1.20
N GLN A 60 -12.74 -8.12 0.90
CA GLN A 60 -11.93 -9.29 1.22
C GLN A 60 -10.72 -9.39 0.29
N GLU A 61 -10.90 -9.09 -0.99
CA GLU A 61 -9.79 -8.99 -1.94
C GLU A 61 -8.87 -7.82 -1.60
N GLU A 62 -9.41 -6.63 -1.29
CA GLU A 62 -8.64 -5.47 -0.77
C GLU A 62 -7.74 -5.89 0.41
N LEU A 63 -8.32 -6.59 1.40
CA LEU A 63 -7.59 -7.06 2.58
C LEU A 63 -6.46 -8.03 2.19
N LYS A 64 -6.72 -9.03 1.33
CA LYS A 64 -5.70 -9.99 0.88
C LYS A 64 -4.50 -9.28 0.24
N TRP A 65 -4.77 -8.28 -0.60
CA TRP A 65 -3.70 -7.52 -1.25
C TRP A 65 -2.96 -6.59 -0.28
N ASN A 66 -3.66 -5.98 0.67
CA ASN A 66 -3.01 -5.22 1.75
C ASN A 66 -2.11 -6.11 2.63
N ASP A 67 -2.56 -7.32 2.97
CA ASP A 67 -1.76 -8.31 3.72
C ASP A 67 -0.52 -8.74 2.94
N LEU A 68 -0.65 -8.99 1.63
CA LEU A 68 0.51 -9.29 0.76
C LEU A 68 1.49 -8.12 0.73
N SER A 69 0.99 -6.90 0.58
CA SER A 69 1.82 -5.69 0.59
C SER A 69 2.61 -5.57 1.90
N LEU A 70 1.94 -5.74 3.05
CA LEU A 70 2.59 -5.75 4.36
C LEU A 70 3.62 -6.87 4.49
N LEU A 71 3.29 -8.09 4.06
CA LEU A 71 4.18 -9.25 4.12
C LEU A 71 5.50 -8.97 3.39
N TYR A 72 5.46 -8.37 2.20
CA TYR A 72 6.68 -8.03 1.46
C TYR A 72 7.39 -6.82 2.04
N ALA A 73 6.67 -5.80 2.51
CA ALA A 73 7.27 -4.64 3.17
C ALA A 73 8.12 -5.05 4.39
N LEU A 74 7.64 -6.00 5.19
CA LEU A 74 8.36 -6.52 6.36
C LEU A 74 9.62 -7.34 6.01
N LYS A 75 9.79 -7.76 4.76
CA LYS A 75 10.98 -8.46 4.28
C LYS A 75 12.06 -7.53 3.73
N ILE A 76 11.76 -6.25 3.59
CA ILE A 76 12.70 -5.24 3.07
C ILE A 76 13.59 -4.76 4.21
N GLU A 77 14.91 -4.87 4.03
CA GLU A 77 15.90 -4.45 5.05
C GLU A 77 16.15 -2.93 5.08
N ASP A 78 15.69 -2.19 4.06
CA ASP A 78 15.81 -0.72 4.00
C ASP A 78 14.96 -0.06 5.11
N PRO A 79 15.58 0.67 6.07
CA PRO A 79 14.85 1.36 7.13
C PRO A 79 13.78 2.34 6.63
N GLY A 80 13.93 2.85 5.39
CA GLY A 80 12.96 3.73 4.74
C GLY A 80 11.57 3.09 4.56
N ILE A 81 11.47 1.75 4.53
CA ILE A 81 10.17 1.07 4.42
C ILE A 81 9.29 1.29 5.65
N LYS A 82 9.88 1.62 6.81
CA LYS A 82 9.13 1.80 8.07
C LYS A 82 8.13 2.95 7.99
N GLY A 83 8.40 3.97 7.17
CA GLY A 83 7.44 5.05 6.91
C GLY A 83 6.16 4.55 6.22
N ALA A 84 6.26 3.52 5.38
CA ALA A 84 5.11 2.92 4.71
C ALA A 84 4.27 2.04 5.65
N LEU A 85 4.88 1.40 6.65
CA LEU A 85 4.21 0.45 7.55
C LEU A 85 3.00 1.07 8.27
N SER A 86 3.08 2.34 8.68
CA SER A 86 1.94 3.03 9.30
C SER A 86 0.72 3.03 8.37
N SER A 87 0.90 3.41 7.10
CA SER A 87 -0.18 3.41 6.11
C SER A 87 -0.70 2.02 5.76
N LEU A 88 0.15 1.00 5.71
CA LEU A 88 -0.27 -0.38 5.43
C LEU A 88 -1.16 -0.92 6.54
N TYR A 89 -0.76 -0.72 7.81
CA TYR A 89 -1.57 -1.11 8.95
C TYR A 89 -2.88 -0.34 9.02
N LEU A 90 -2.91 0.96 8.67
CA LEU A 90 -4.17 1.71 8.55
C LEU A 90 -5.11 1.10 7.51
N ASN A 91 -4.59 0.74 6.34
CA ASN A 91 -5.42 0.17 5.27
C ASN A 91 -5.99 -1.20 5.69
N ILE A 92 -5.17 -2.07 6.29
CA ILE A 92 -5.64 -3.36 6.83
C ILE A 92 -6.69 -3.16 7.92
N GLY A 93 -6.48 -2.20 8.83
CA GLY A 93 -7.44 -1.85 9.87
C GLY A 93 -8.79 -1.42 9.29
N LYS A 94 -8.77 -0.57 8.25
CA LYS A 94 -9.97 -0.14 7.51
C LYS A 94 -10.68 -1.30 6.83
N SER A 95 -9.96 -2.23 6.22
CA SER A 95 -10.56 -3.42 5.61
C SER A 95 -11.24 -4.29 6.67
N TYR A 96 -10.62 -4.53 7.82
CA TYR A 96 -11.25 -5.27 8.92
C TYR A 96 -12.47 -4.55 9.52
N GLU A 97 -12.42 -3.22 9.64
CA GLU A 97 -13.55 -2.42 10.10
C GLU A 97 -14.75 -2.56 9.17
N LYS A 98 -14.54 -2.46 7.85
CA LYS A 98 -15.57 -2.71 6.82
C LYS A 98 -16.14 -4.14 6.89
N LEU A 99 -15.32 -5.12 7.29
CA LEU A 99 -15.73 -6.52 7.50
C LEU A 99 -16.35 -6.78 8.88
N HIS A 100 -16.49 -5.73 9.72
CA HIS A 100 -17.00 -5.80 11.09
C HIS A 100 -16.15 -6.64 12.07
N ASP A 101 -14.88 -6.92 11.75
CA ASP A 101 -13.91 -7.49 12.69
C ASP A 101 -13.20 -6.37 13.46
N ILE A 102 -13.89 -5.86 14.48
CA ILE A 102 -13.42 -4.70 15.26
C ILE A 102 -12.14 -5.02 16.04
N ALA A 103 -11.94 -6.28 16.44
CA ALA A 103 -10.76 -6.68 17.19
C ALA A 103 -9.50 -6.63 16.32
N ALA A 104 -9.59 -7.17 15.10
CA ALA A 104 -8.51 -7.11 14.12
C ALA A 104 -8.27 -5.65 13.66
N ALA A 105 -9.34 -4.88 13.43
CA ALA A 105 -9.22 -3.46 13.07
C ALA A 105 -8.46 -2.66 14.15
N THR A 106 -8.85 -2.82 15.41
CA THR A 106 -8.22 -2.12 16.55
C THR A 106 -6.73 -2.46 16.67
N THR A 107 -6.38 -3.74 16.53
CA THR A 107 -4.99 -4.20 16.59
C THR A 107 -4.14 -3.53 15.50
N ASN A 108 -4.67 -3.48 14.28
CA ASN A 108 -3.96 -2.85 13.16
C ASN A 108 -3.85 -1.33 13.32
N TYR A 109 -4.87 -0.65 13.83
CA TYR A 109 -4.77 0.78 14.12
C TYR A 109 -3.75 1.12 15.21
N GLN A 110 -3.61 0.28 16.24
CA GLN A 110 -2.56 0.43 17.24
C GLN A 110 -1.17 0.27 16.62
N LEU A 111 -0.98 -0.77 15.80
CA LEU A 111 0.28 -0.96 15.07
C LEU A 111 0.59 0.22 14.15
N ALA A 112 -0.41 0.72 13.43
CA ALA A 112 -0.25 1.91 12.58
C ALA A 112 0.27 3.12 13.37
N ALA A 113 -0.29 3.36 14.57
CA ALA A 113 0.11 4.44 15.45
C ALA A 113 1.57 4.31 15.91
N GLU A 114 2.04 3.10 16.22
CA GLU A 114 3.44 2.85 16.62
C GLU A 114 4.46 3.23 15.52
N TYR A 115 4.07 3.08 14.24
CA TYR A 115 4.93 3.40 13.10
C TYR A 115 4.89 4.86 12.67
N THR A 116 3.98 5.69 13.21
CA THR A 116 3.88 7.12 12.85
C THR A 116 5.18 7.91 13.10
N ARG A 117 5.99 7.49 14.08
CA ARG A 117 7.32 8.08 14.37
C ARG A 117 8.34 7.94 13.24
N HIS A 118 8.08 7.04 12.29
CA HIS A 118 8.93 6.80 11.11
C HIS A 118 8.46 7.57 9.88
N LEU A 119 7.34 8.31 9.99
CA LEU A 119 6.84 9.13 8.91
C LEU A 119 7.77 10.34 8.66
N PRO A 120 7.99 10.71 7.40
CA PRO A 120 8.69 11.95 7.06
C PRO A 120 7.88 13.17 7.54
N ASP A 121 8.55 14.26 7.92
CA ASP A 121 7.89 15.55 8.19
C ASP A 121 7.57 16.28 6.88
N ASP A 122 6.67 15.69 6.10
CA ASP A 122 6.18 16.22 4.83
C ASP A 122 4.64 16.15 4.77
N GLY A 123 4.08 16.46 3.60
CA GLY A 123 2.63 16.41 3.39
C GLY A 123 2.05 15.00 3.55
N TYR A 124 2.79 13.96 3.18
CA TYR A 124 2.37 12.58 3.31
C TYR A 124 2.34 12.16 4.79
N GLY A 125 3.41 12.43 5.55
CA GLY A 125 3.46 12.11 6.97
C GLY A 125 2.34 12.78 7.77
N LYS A 126 2.06 14.06 7.50
CA LYS A 126 0.96 14.81 8.14
C LYS A 126 -0.41 14.25 7.80
N MET A 127 -0.61 13.81 6.55
CA MET A 127 -1.86 13.18 6.12
C MET A 127 -2.11 11.86 6.87
N ILE A 128 -1.10 11.01 7.01
CA ILE A 128 -1.23 9.72 7.71
C ILE A 128 -1.46 9.92 9.22
N GLN A 129 -0.82 10.91 9.84
CA GLN A 129 -1.00 11.22 11.27
C GLN A 129 -2.40 11.76 11.61
N GLY A 130 -3.11 12.35 10.66
CA GLY A 130 -4.47 12.87 10.87
C GLY A 130 -5.59 11.88 10.53
N GLY A 131 -5.25 10.68 10.04
CA GLY A 131 -6.20 9.68 9.57
C GLY A 131 -6.58 8.61 10.58
#